data_AF-A0A379RY27-F1
#
_entry.id   AF-A0A379RY27-F1
#
_cell.length_a   1.000
_cell.length_b   1.000
_cell.length_c   1.000
_cell.angle_alpha   90.00
_cell.angle_beta   90.00
_cell.angle_gamma   90.00
#
_symmetry.space_group_name_H-M   'P 1'
#
loop_
_entity.id
_entity.type
_entity.pdbx_description
1 polymer ?
#
loop_
_entity_poly.entity_id
_entity_poly.type
_entity_poly.pdbx_seq_one_letter_code
_entity_poly.pdbx_strand_id
1 'polypeptide(L)'
;MSDTLRPYKDLFPEIGQRVMIDTSSVVIGDVRLADDVGIWPLVVIRGDVNYVAIGARTNIQDGRRSSRNPQVSIQSTRQPINHWRRCYRWP
;
A
#
# COMPACT_ATOMS: atom_id res chain seq x y z
N MET A 1 18.53 3.87 -8.91
CA MET A 1 17.24 3.50 -9.54
C MET A 1 16.28 3.19 -8.41
N SER A 2 15.21 3.97 -8.32
CA SER A 2 14.28 3.96 -7.17
C SER A 2 12.95 3.39 -7.65
N ASP A 3 12.86 2.08 -7.85
CA ASP A 3 11.63 1.48 -8.35
C ASP A 3 10.52 1.59 -7.29
N THR A 4 9.33 1.98 -7.77
CA THR A 4 8.10 2.11 -6.98
C THR A 4 7.64 0.74 -6.46
N LEU A 5 7.80 -0.31 -7.27
CA LEU A 5 7.51 -1.70 -6.90
C LEU A 5 8.81 -2.40 -6.58
N ARG A 6 8.88 -3.06 -5.42
CA ARG A 6 10.09 -3.76 -5.00
C ARG A 6 9.79 -5.20 -4.57
N PRO A 7 10.62 -6.17 -5.01
CA PRO A 7 10.53 -7.51 -4.48
C PRO A 7 10.91 -7.54 -3.00
N TYR A 8 10.36 -8.51 -2.27
CA TYR A 8 10.84 -8.90 -0.96
C TYR A 8 10.89 -10.42 -0.85
N LYS A 9 12.11 -10.97 -0.71
CA LYS A 9 12.36 -12.41 -0.84
C LYS A 9 11.82 -12.92 -2.20
N ASP A 10 10.99 -13.95 -2.18
CA ASP A 10 10.36 -14.54 -3.37
C ASP A 10 8.99 -13.92 -3.71
N LEU A 11 8.63 -12.81 -3.04
CA LEU A 11 7.32 -12.16 -3.18
C LEU A 11 7.46 -10.85 -3.97
N PHE A 12 6.55 -10.65 -4.91
CA PHE A 12 6.45 -9.45 -5.73
C PHE A 12 5.02 -8.90 -5.69
N PRO A 13 4.82 -7.56 -5.73
CA PRO A 13 3.49 -6.99 -5.74
C PRO A 13 2.65 -7.45 -6.95
N GLU A 14 1.44 -7.91 -6.69
CA GLU A 14 0.43 -8.26 -7.68
C GLU A 14 -0.45 -7.04 -7.98
N ILE A 15 -0.59 -6.70 -9.26
CA ILE A 15 -1.31 -5.51 -9.72
C ILE A 15 -2.42 -5.92 -10.68
N GLY A 16 -3.65 -5.52 -10.35
CA GLY A 16 -4.83 -5.67 -11.19
C GLY A 16 -4.86 -4.70 -12.39
N GLN A 17 -6.04 -4.57 -12.99
CA GLN A 17 -6.26 -3.69 -14.14
C GLN A 17 -6.55 -2.25 -13.71
N ARG A 18 -6.10 -1.28 -14.52
CA ARG A 18 -6.38 0.16 -14.34
C ARG A 18 -5.94 0.70 -12.96
N VAL A 19 -4.86 0.12 -12.42
CA VAL A 19 -4.27 0.59 -11.15
C VAL A 19 -3.37 1.79 -11.42
N MET A 20 -3.55 2.84 -10.63
CA MET A 20 -2.68 4.02 -10.63
C MET A 20 -1.75 3.94 -9.44
N ILE A 21 -0.44 4.02 -9.67
CA ILE A 21 0.56 4.05 -8.61
C ILE A 21 1.48 5.24 -8.87
N ASP A 22 1.50 6.17 -7.92
CA ASP A 22 2.40 7.31 -8.02
C ASP A 22 3.86 6.90 -7.89
N THR A 23 4.75 7.55 -8.65
CA THR A 23 6.18 7.22 -8.69
C THR A 23 6.90 7.49 -7.37
N SER A 24 6.40 8.42 -6.55
CA SER A 24 6.94 8.70 -5.21
C SER A 24 6.46 7.71 -4.14
N SER A 25 5.52 6.83 -4.47
CA SER A 25 5.06 5.77 -3.57
C SER A 25 6.03 4.60 -3.55
N VAL A 26 5.91 3.75 -2.53
CA VAL A 26 6.76 2.57 -2.38
C VAL A 26 5.90 1.37 -2.00
N VAL A 27 5.92 0.33 -2.82
CA VAL A 27 5.16 -0.92 -2.62
C VAL A 27 6.13 -2.09 -2.60
N ILE A 28 6.13 -2.87 -1.51
CA ILE A 28 7.15 -3.90 -1.27
C ILE A 28 6.51 -5.19 -0.77
N GLY A 29 6.92 -6.33 -1.35
CA GLY A 29 6.57 -7.69 -0.89
C GLY A 29 5.21 -8.19 -1.37
N ASP A 30 4.52 -8.99 -0.55
CA ASP A 30 3.20 -9.57 -0.90
C ASP A 30 2.11 -8.51 -0.74
N VAL A 31 1.95 -7.72 -1.79
CA VAL A 31 0.91 -6.68 -1.89
C VAL A 31 0.05 -7.01 -3.09
N ARG A 32 -1.26 -7.14 -2.87
CA ARG A 32 -2.25 -7.50 -3.89
C ARG A 32 -3.18 -6.33 -4.09
N LEU A 33 -3.04 -5.65 -5.22
CA LEU A 33 -3.88 -4.54 -5.63
C LEU A 33 -4.91 -5.07 -6.63
N ALA A 34 -6.19 -5.02 -6.27
CA ALA A 34 -7.26 -5.36 -7.19
C ALA A 34 -7.48 -4.26 -8.25
N ASP A 35 -8.47 -4.47 -9.13
CA ASP A 35 -8.78 -3.55 -10.23
C ASP A 35 -9.23 -2.17 -9.75
N ASP A 36 -8.92 -1.14 -10.53
CA ASP A 36 -9.32 0.26 -10.28
C ASP A 36 -8.82 0.82 -8.93
N VAL A 37 -7.63 0.38 -8.48
CA VAL A 37 -7.00 0.89 -7.25
C VAL A 37 -6.14 2.11 -7.56
N GLY A 38 -6.19 3.14 -6.70
CA GLY A 38 -5.37 4.34 -6.83
C GLY A 38 -4.48 4.57 -5.62
N ILE A 39 -3.16 4.54 -5.81
CA ILE A 39 -2.13 4.81 -4.80
C ILE A 39 -1.52 6.18 -5.07
N TRP A 40 -1.70 7.09 -4.12
CA TRP A 40 -1.29 8.49 -4.26
C TRP A 40 0.17 8.71 -3.81
N PRO A 41 0.75 9.89 -4.13
CA PRO A 41 2.10 10.24 -3.71
C PRO A 41 2.35 10.00 -2.22
N LEU A 42 3.61 9.70 -1.88
CA LEU A 42 4.10 9.54 -0.50
C LEU A 42 3.45 8.40 0.31
N VAL A 43 2.77 7.47 -0.34
CA VAL A 43 2.23 6.26 0.28
C VAL A 43 3.28 5.16 0.33
N VAL A 44 3.40 4.47 1.47
CA VAL A 44 4.28 3.31 1.63
C VAL A 44 3.44 2.08 2.00
N ILE A 45 3.50 1.03 1.19
CA ILE A 45 2.81 -0.24 1.42
C ILE A 45 3.85 -1.35 1.55
N ARG A 46 3.86 -2.02 2.71
CA ARG A 46 4.86 -3.04 3.01
C ARG A 46 4.20 -4.35 3.46
N GLY A 47 4.28 -5.36 2.59
CA GLY A 47 3.82 -6.73 2.80
C GLY A 47 4.98 -7.69 3.06
N ASP A 48 5.85 -7.37 4.02
CA ASP A 48 7.07 -8.14 4.31
C ASP A 48 6.85 -9.23 5.38
N VAL A 49 6.07 -8.95 6.43
CA VAL A 49 5.77 -9.90 7.53
C VAL A 49 4.53 -10.75 7.23
N ASN A 50 3.50 -10.14 6.66
CA ASN A 50 2.30 -10.80 6.09
C ASN A 50 1.90 -10.04 4.81
N TYR A 51 0.90 -10.56 4.10
CA TYR A 51 0.37 -9.92 2.91
C TYR A 51 -0.42 -8.63 3.20
N VAL A 52 -0.59 -7.79 2.17
CA VAL A 52 -1.55 -6.68 2.14
C VAL A 52 -2.46 -6.91 0.94
N ALA A 53 -3.78 -6.96 1.15
CA ALA A 53 -4.75 -7.06 0.06
C ALA A 53 -5.65 -5.82 0.04
N ILE A 54 -5.68 -5.12 -1.10
CA ILE A 54 -6.49 -3.93 -1.34
C ILE A 54 -7.58 -4.30 -2.35
N GLY A 55 -8.84 -4.14 -1.93
CA GLY A 55 -10.01 -4.47 -2.76
C GLY A 55 -10.23 -3.50 -3.92
N ALA A 56 -11.01 -3.93 -4.90
CA ALA A 56 -11.24 -3.17 -6.13
C ALA A 56 -11.92 -1.82 -5.87
N ARG A 57 -11.62 -0.81 -6.71
CA ARG A 57 -12.15 0.56 -6.60
C ARG A 57 -11.79 1.27 -5.27
N THR A 58 -10.60 0.97 -4.74
CA THR A 58 -10.09 1.59 -3.52
C THR A 58 -9.03 2.64 -3.83
N ASN A 59 -9.11 3.79 -3.16
CA ASN A 59 -8.09 4.83 -3.24
C ASN A 59 -7.36 4.96 -1.90
N ILE A 60 -6.03 4.97 -1.94
CA ILE A 60 -5.13 5.18 -0.81
C ILE A 60 -4.45 6.54 -0.99
N GLN A 61 -4.77 7.49 -0.11
CA GLN A 61 -4.38 8.90 -0.19
C GLN A 61 -3.58 9.33 1.04
N ASP A 62 -2.65 10.28 0.87
CA ASP A 62 -2.05 11.02 1.99
C ASP A 62 -3.10 11.97 2.61
N GLY A 63 -3.95 11.39 3.46
CA GLY A 63 -4.98 12.11 4.18
C GLY A 63 -4.39 12.81 5.39
N ARG A 64 -4.16 14.13 5.31
CA ARG A 64 -3.94 14.98 6.49
C ARG A 64 -4.97 14.66 7.59
N ARG A 65 -4.52 14.14 8.74
CA ARG A 65 -4.83 14.71 10.07
C ARG A 65 -4.01 14.08 11.21
N SER A 66 -3.28 14.96 11.90
CA SER A 66 -2.71 14.87 13.27
C SER A 66 -1.18 14.82 13.37
N SER A 67 -0.57 15.98 13.10
CA SER A 67 0.67 16.56 13.66
C SER A 67 1.96 15.75 13.84
N ARG A 68 2.06 14.46 13.55
CA ARG A 68 3.32 13.71 13.60
C ARG A 68 3.32 12.65 12.49
N ASN A 69 4.20 12.86 11.51
CA ASN A 69 4.54 12.00 10.37
C ASN A 69 3.74 12.26 9.05
N PRO A 70 4.39 12.81 8.00
CA PRO A 70 3.75 13.14 6.71
C PRO A 70 3.66 11.95 5.73
N GLN A 71 3.64 10.70 6.21
CA GLN A 71 3.61 9.51 5.36
C GLN A 71 2.53 8.53 5.82
N VAL A 72 1.60 8.20 4.92
CA VAL A 72 0.65 7.11 5.12
C VAL A 72 1.39 5.80 4.87
N SER A 73 1.74 5.10 5.96
CA SER A 73 2.31 3.75 5.91
C SER A 73 1.23 2.71 6.20
N ILE A 74 0.98 1.84 5.21
CA ILE A 74 0.13 0.66 5.37
C ILE A 74 1.06 -0.52 5.62
N GLN A 75 0.89 -1.14 6.78
CA GLN A 75 1.63 -2.34 7.12
C GLN A 75 0.70 -3.53 7.09
N SER A 76 1.17 -4.55 6.38
CA SER A 76 0.82 -5.95 6.53
C SER A 76 -0.33 -6.26 7.50
N THR A 77 -1.52 -6.49 6.95
CA THR A 77 -2.71 -6.88 7.71
C THR A 77 -3.10 -8.31 7.40
N ARG A 78 -3.52 -9.07 8.42
CA ARG A 78 -4.13 -10.39 8.23
C ARG A 78 -5.54 -10.35 7.63
N GLN A 79 -6.07 -9.16 7.33
CA GLN A 79 -7.42 -8.96 6.78
C GLN A 79 -7.38 -8.05 5.54
N PRO A 80 -8.24 -8.30 4.54
CA PRO A 80 -8.33 -7.45 3.35
C PRO A 80 -8.86 -6.06 3.71
N ILE A 81 -8.18 -5.02 3.21
CA ILE A 81 -8.59 -3.62 3.40
C ILE A 81 -9.67 -3.32 2.37
N ASN A 82 -10.92 -3.64 2.74
CA ASN A 82 -12.11 -3.34 1.93
C ASN A 82 -12.72 -1.97 2.28
N HIS A 83 -12.44 -1.47 3.48
CA HIS A 83 -12.83 -0.15 3.98
C HIS A 83 -11.64 0.45 4.74
N TRP A 84 -11.45 1.77 4.65
CA TRP A 84 -10.41 2.54 5.34
C TRP A 84 -10.41 2.24 6.86
N ARG A 85 -9.68 1.22 7.27
CA ARG A 85 -9.37 0.94 8.67
C ARG A 85 -7.90 1.27 8.87
N ARG A 86 -7.66 2.19 9.81
CA ARG A 86 -6.33 2.57 10.30
C ARG A 86 -5.50 1.32 10.59
N CYS A 87 -4.48 1.07 9.77
CA CYS A 87 -3.41 0.13 10.11
C CYS A 87 -2.28 0.91 10.78
N TYR A 88 -2.56 1.50 11.95
CA TYR A 88 -1.49 1.93 12.83
C TYR A 88 -1.21 0.80 13.81
N ARG A 89 -0.06 0.14 13.66
CA ARG A 89 0.64 -0.41 14.83
C ARG A 89 2.14 -0.44 14.59
N TRP A 90 2.81 0.63 15.01
CA TRP A 90 4.17 0.54 15.54
C TRP A 90 4.13 0.91 17.04
N PRO A 91 5.03 0.33 17.85
CA PRO A 91 5.07 0.43 19.31
C PRO A 91 5.03 1.86 19.85
#